data_AF-A0A1J9P3F6-F1
#
_entry.id   AF-A0A1J9P3F6-F1
#
_cell.length_a   1.000
_cell.length_b   1.000
_cell.length_c   1.000
_cell.angle_alpha   90.00
_cell.angle_beta   90.00
_cell.angle_gamma   90.00
#
_symmetry.space_group_name_H-M   'P 1'
#
loop_
_entity.id
_entity.type
_entity.pdbx_description
1 polymer ?
#
loop_
_entity_poly.entity_id
_entity_poly.type
_entity_poly.pdbx_seq_one_letter_code
_entity_poly.pdbx_strand_id
1 'polypeptide(L)'
;MRDAPGMLNATTVKLLQSHAFTMSTKDAEYINKIFADRLIFTDVDDDIQKNFRARVLCIEYIIPSLHTFHEDIKYLKSMTKLVRTLLTLKYKGSVQDGMKRRYRGPATDDCYIQTSETEYHWKT
;
A
#
# COMPACT_ATOMS: atom_id res chain seq x y z
N MET A 1 -17.28 13.42 -3.43
CA MET A 1 -16.56 14.26 -2.46
C MET A 1 -15.40 14.90 -3.21
N ARG A 2 -15.33 16.23 -3.28
CA ARG A 2 -14.16 16.92 -3.84
C ARG A 2 -13.11 16.97 -2.73
N ASP A 3 -11.91 16.49 -2.99
CA ASP A 3 -10.77 16.60 -2.08
C ASP A 3 -10.47 18.08 -1.87
N ALA A 4 -10.89 18.63 -0.73
CA ALA A 4 -10.57 20.00 -0.37
C ALA A 4 -9.10 20.02 0.13
N PRO A 5 -8.19 20.75 -0.55
CA PRO A 5 -6.81 20.88 -0.10
C PRO A 5 -6.81 21.61 1.25
N GLY A 6 -6.65 20.86 2.34
CA GLY A 6 -6.70 21.39 3.72
C GLY A 6 -7.16 20.38 4.76
N MET A 7 -7.97 19.37 4.38
CA MET A 7 -8.51 18.39 5.34
C MET A 7 -7.45 17.45 5.95
N LEU A 8 -6.32 17.26 5.27
CA LEU A 8 -5.23 16.39 5.69
C LEU A 8 -3.95 17.23 5.85
N ASN A 9 -3.42 17.27 7.07
CA ASN A 9 -2.14 17.95 7.38
C ASN A 9 -1.05 16.94 7.75
N ALA A 10 0.21 17.39 7.74
CA ALA A 10 1.36 16.54 8.06
C ALA A 10 1.28 15.93 9.48
N THR A 11 0.69 16.65 10.43
CA THR A 11 0.44 16.17 11.79
C THR A 11 -0.49 14.97 11.80
N THR A 12 -1.57 15.01 11.01
CA THR A 12 -2.53 13.91 10.87
C THR A 12 -1.84 12.66 10.32
N VAL A 13 -1.01 12.82 9.29
CA VAL A 13 -0.23 11.70 8.74
C VAL A 13 0.74 11.13 9.79
N LYS A 14 1.43 12.01 10.54
CA LYS A 14 2.40 11.60 11.55
C LYS A 14 1.77 10.81 12.71
N LEU A 15 0.53 11.15 13.09
CA LEU A 15 -0.21 10.48 14.15
C LEU A 15 -0.86 9.17 13.68
N LEU A 16 -1.13 9.00 12.39
CA LEU A 16 -1.76 7.80 11.84
C LEU A 16 -0.76 6.75 11.36
N GLN A 17 0.40 7.17 10.85
CA GLN A 17 1.41 6.25 10.32
C GLN A 17 1.95 5.30 11.42
N SER A 18 2.42 4.14 11.00
CA SER A 18 3.02 3.09 11.83
C SER A 18 2.07 2.37 12.80
N HIS A 19 0.76 2.59 12.68
CA HIS A 19 -0.25 1.92 13.51
C HIS A 19 -1.11 0.94 12.70
N ALA A 20 -1.53 -0.16 13.33
CA ALA A 20 -2.41 -1.18 12.76
C ALA A 20 -3.68 -1.34 13.63
N PHE A 21 -4.76 -0.66 13.22
CA PHE A 21 -5.93 -0.47 14.09
C PHE A 21 -6.79 -1.71 14.29
N THR A 22 -6.82 -2.62 13.34
CA THR A 22 -7.57 -3.89 13.43
C THR A 22 -6.79 -4.97 14.18
N MET A 23 -5.46 -4.93 14.11
CA MET A 23 -4.58 -5.99 14.63
C MET A 23 -4.02 -5.69 16.02
N SER A 24 -4.07 -4.42 16.46
CA SER A 24 -3.52 -3.98 17.75
C SER A 24 -4.58 -3.21 18.55
N THR A 25 -5.00 -3.78 19.67
CA THR A 25 -5.94 -3.13 20.60
C THR A 25 -5.39 -1.81 21.12
N LYS A 26 -4.08 -1.75 21.38
CA LYS A 26 -3.38 -0.53 21.79
C LYS A 26 -3.45 0.57 20.72
N ASP A 27 -3.30 0.20 19.45
CA ASP A 27 -3.41 1.17 18.35
C ASP A 27 -4.85 1.64 18.16
N ALA A 28 -5.83 0.76 18.32
CA ALA A 28 -7.24 1.13 18.29
C ALA A 28 -7.61 2.11 19.41
N GLU A 29 -7.15 1.85 20.64
CA GLU A 29 -7.34 2.75 21.79
C GLU A 29 -6.67 4.10 21.55
N TYR A 30 -5.44 4.10 21.05
CA TYR A 30 -4.72 5.31 20.70
C TYR A 30 -5.47 6.13 19.64
N ILE A 31 -5.98 5.49 18.58
CA ILE A 31 -6.75 6.18 17.54
C ILE A 31 -8.05 6.75 18.07
N ASN A 32 -8.78 5.99 18.87
CA ASN A 32 -9.98 6.48 19.51
C ASN A 32 -9.71 7.72 20.37
N LYS A 33 -8.58 7.73 21.09
CA LYS A 33 -8.16 8.87 21.88
C LYS A 33 -7.84 10.10 21.01
N ILE A 34 -7.00 9.98 19.98
CA ILE A 34 -6.64 11.16 19.17
C ILE A 34 -7.81 11.73 18.36
N PHE A 35 -8.81 10.89 18.02
CA PHE A 35 -10.07 11.37 17.45
C PHE A 35 -10.93 12.09 18.49
N ALA A 36 -11.05 11.56 19.72
CA ALA A 36 -11.79 12.19 20.81
C ALA A 36 -11.18 13.53 21.24
N ASP A 37 -9.85 13.60 21.29
CA ASP A 37 -9.06 14.79 21.62
C ASP A 37 -8.99 15.80 20.45
N ARG A 38 -9.63 15.50 19.31
CA ARG A 38 -9.66 16.33 18.08
C ARG A 38 -8.26 16.72 17.59
N LEU A 39 -7.28 15.81 17.71
CA LEU A 39 -5.89 16.05 17.31
C LEU A 39 -5.62 15.83 15.82
N ILE A 40 -6.55 15.17 15.14
CA ILE A 40 -6.49 14.84 13.71
C ILE A 40 -7.78 15.28 13.03
N PHE A 41 -7.66 15.68 11.75
CA PHE A 41 -8.77 16.24 10.99
C PHE A 41 -9.44 17.41 11.73
N THR A 42 -8.65 18.38 12.23
CA THR A 42 -9.13 19.49 13.06
C THR A 42 -10.16 20.37 12.36
N ASP A 43 -10.03 20.50 11.04
CA ASP A 43 -10.76 21.47 10.23
C ASP A 43 -12.03 20.89 9.58
N VAL A 44 -12.50 19.73 10.07
CA VAL A 44 -13.70 19.06 9.54
C VAL A 44 -14.82 19.04 10.58
N ASP A 45 -16.06 19.04 10.08
CA ASP A 45 -17.27 18.92 10.89
C ASP A 45 -17.36 17.56 11.57
N ASP A 46 -18.09 17.49 12.70
CA ASP A 46 -18.16 16.31 13.54
C ASP A 46 -18.69 15.06 12.80
N ASP A 47 -19.63 15.23 11.86
CA ASP A 47 -20.16 14.14 11.04
C ASP A 47 -19.09 13.56 10.10
N ILE A 48 -18.28 14.43 9.49
CA ILE A 48 -17.16 14.02 8.64
C ILE A 48 -16.09 13.34 9.50
N GLN A 49 -15.83 13.89 10.68
CA GLN A 49 -14.86 13.34 11.61
C GLN A 49 -15.26 11.92 12.07
N LYS A 50 -16.53 11.69 12.36
CA LYS A 50 -17.07 10.37 12.72
C LYS A 50 -16.95 9.38 11.57
N ASN A 51 -17.19 9.81 10.33
CA ASN A 51 -17.01 8.99 9.14
C ASN A 51 -15.53 8.60 8.95
N PHE A 52 -14.62 9.56 9.11
CA PHE A 52 -13.18 9.31 9.04
C PHE A 52 -12.70 8.33 10.11
N ARG A 53 -13.17 8.49 11.35
CA ARG A 53 -12.88 7.54 12.42
C ARG A 53 -13.29 6.12 12.05
N ALA A 54 -14.50 5.93 11.55
CA ALA A 54 -14.97 4.61 11.11
C ALA A 54 -14.08 4.01 10.01
N ARG A 55 -13.69 4.81 9.02
CA ARG A 55 -12.82 4.36 7.93
C ARG A 55 -11.41 4.01 8.39
N VAL A 56 -10.81 4.82 9.25
CA VAL A 56 -9.46 4.58 9.78
C VAL A 56 -9.43 3.27 10.58
N LEU A 57 -10.44 3.03 11.42
CA LEU A 57 -10.55 1.79 12.19
C LEU A 57 -10.78 0.53 11.34
N CYS A 58 -11.19 0.67 10.09
CA CYS A 58 -11.34 -0.45 9.14
C CYS A 58 -10.05 -0.78 8.37
N ILE A 59 -8.96 -0.03 8.56
CA ILE A 59 -7.71 -0.29 7.85
C ILE A 59 -7.05 -1.53 8.45
N GLU A 60 -6.97 -2.60 7.64
CA GLU A 60 -6.50 -3.91 8.07
C GLU A 60 -4.99 -3.95 8.35
N TYR A 61 -4.23 -3.13 7.63
CA TYR A 61 -2.77 -3.15 7.65
C TYR A 61 -2.19 -1.92 8.32
N ILE A 62 -0.90 -1.99 8.62
CA ILE A 62 -0.13 -0.83 9.08
C ILE A 62 -0.23 0.27 8.02
N ILE A 63 -0.61 1.49 8.43
CA ILE A 63 -0.43 2.66 7.57
C ILE A 63 1.09 2.90 7.44
N PRO A 64 1.70 2.72 6.25
CA PRO A 64 3.13 2.90 6.12
C PRO A 64 3.51 4.37 6.33
N SER A 65 4.62 4.60 7.05
CA SER A 65 5.20 5.94 7.10
C SER A 65 5.80 6.30 5.74
N LEU A 66 5.86 7.60 5.41
CA LEU A 66 6.54 8.05 4.19
C LEU A 66 8.00 7.57 4.15
N HIS A 67 8.64 7.50 5.32
CA HIS A 67 9.98 6.95 5.47
C HIS A 67 10.02 5.46 5.10
N THR A 68 9.15 4.63 5.70
CA THR A 68 9.09 3.18 5.42
C THR A 68 8.79 2.93 3.95
N PHE A 69 7.83 3.65 3.38
CA PHE A 69 7.54 3.59 1.95
C PHE A 69 8.76 3.94 1.08
N HIS A 70 9.52 4.97 1.46
CA HIS A 70 10.74 5.36 0.75
C HIS A 70 11.83 4.29 0.87
N GLU A 71 12.02 3.70 2.06
CA GLU A 71 12.96 2.58 2.25
C GLU A 71 12.55 1.36 1.41
N ASP A 72 11.27 0.99 1.41
CA ASP A 72 10.75 -0.14 0.63
C ASP A 72 11.00 0.06 -0.88
N ILE A 73 10.83 1.30 -1.38
CA ILE A 73 11.12 1.64 -2.77
C ILE A 73 12.61 1.48 -3.11
N LYS A 74 13.53 1.69 -2.16
CA LYS A 74 14.97 1.48 -2.43
C LYS A 74 15.26 0.03 -2.81
N TYR A 75 14.59 -0.93 -2.17
CA TYR A 75 14.75 -2.35 -2.51
C TYR A 75 14.22 -2.64 -3.92
N LEU A 76 13.09 -2.04 -4.30
CA LEU A 76 12.53 -2.18 -5.66
C LEU A 76 13.48 -1.62 -6.74
N LYS A 77 14.24 -0.57 -6.44
CA LYS A 77 15.20 0.01 -7.39
C LYS A 77 16.29 -0.99 -7.81
N SER A 78 16.84 -1.73 -6.86
CA SER A 78 17.86 -2.75 -7.14
C SER A 78 17.29 -3.91 -7.95
N MET A 79 16.10 -4.39 -7.58
CA MET A 79 15.39 -5.44 -8.34
C MET A 79 15.10 -5.00 -9.77
N THR A 80 14.64 -3.77 -9.96
CA THR A 80 14.35 -3.21 -11.30
C THR A 80 15.60 -3.17 -12.17
N LYS A 81 16.77 -2.84 -11.61
CA LYS A 81 18.05 -2.87 -12.34
C LYS A 81 18.41 -4.29 -12.76
N LEU A 82 18.27 -5.26 -11.85
CA LEU A 82 18.56 -6.66 -12.12
C LEU A 82 17.69 -7.21 -13.26
N VAL A 83 16.36 -7.01 -13.17
CA VAL A 83 15.43 -7.44 -14.21
C VAL A 83 15.74 -6.74 -15.54
N ARG A 84 16.11 -5.45 -15.52
CA ARG A 84 16.51 -4.72 -16.74
C ARG A 84 17.75 -5.33 -17.41
N THR A 85 18.72 -5.83 -16.65
CA THR A 85 19.88 -6.55 -17.20
C THR A 85 19.45 -7.86 -17.89
N LEU A 86 18.49 -8.57 -17.31
CA LEU A 86 17.96 -9.83 -17.85
C LEU A 86 17.11 -9.64 -19.12
N LEU A 87 16.41 -8.51 -19.24
CA LEU A 87 15.59 -8.17 -20.41
C LEU A 87 16.38 -7.82 -21.69
N THR A 88 17.71 -7.95 -21.65
CA THR A 88 18.75 -7.47 -22.58
C THR A 88 19.11 -5.99 -22.41
N LEU A 89 20.42 -5.72 -22.38
CA LEU A 89 21.05 -4.39 -22.16
C LEU A 89 20.59 -3.27 -23.12
N LYS A 90 19.89 -3.60 -24.21
CA LYS A 90 19.47 -2.65 -25.26
C LYS A 90 17.98 -2.27 -25.21
N TYR A 91 17.22 -2.80 -24.26
CA TYR A 91 15.78 -2.52 -24.20
C TYR A 91 15.49 -1.13 -23.63
N LYS A 92 14.88 -0.25 -24.46
CA LYS A 92 14.60 1.16 -24.12
C LYS A 92 13.24 1.41 -23.44
N GLY A 93 12.38 0.40 -23.31
CA GLY A 93 11.05 0.55 -22.71
C GLY A 93 11.01 0.35 -21.18
N SER A 94 9.80 0.23 -20.64
CA SER A 94 9.57 -0.11 -19.22
C SER A 94 9.86 -1.59 -18.94
N VAL A 95 10.30 -1.93 -17.72
CA VAL A 95 10.51 -3.35 -17.34
C VAL A 95 9.27 -4.20 -17.62
N GLN A 96 8.08 -3.66 -17.32
CA GLN A 96 6.80 -4.31 -17.60
C GLN A 96 6.62 -4.66 -19.08
N ASP A 97 6.86 -3.71 -19.99
CA ASP A 97 6.72 -3.92 -21.43
C ASP A 97 7.75 -4.93 -21.96
N GLY A 98 8.98 -4.89 -21.43
CA GLY A 98 10.01 -5.86 -21.77
C GLY A 98 9.64 -7.28 -21.34
N MET A 99 9.10 -7.43 -20.14
CA MET A 99 8.62 -8.73 -19.63
C MET A 99 7.43 -9.23 -20.45
N LYS A 100 6.44 -8.39 -20.75
CA LYS A 100 5.28 -8.75 -21.58
C LYS A 100 5.68 -9.26 -22.96
N ARG A 101 6.71 -8.67 -23.59
CA ARG A 101 7.22 -9.13 -24.91
C ARG A 101 7.87 -10.51 -24.87
N ARG A 102 8.47 -10.88 -23.74
CA ARG A 102 9.14 -12.17 -23.56
C ARG A 102 8.20 -13.24 -23.01
N TYR A 103 7.15 -12.84 -22.32
CA TYR A 103 6.11 -13.72 -21.85
C TYR A 103 5.38 -14.35 -23.04
N ARG A 104 5.42 -15.68 -23.11
CA ARG A 104 4.49 -16.46 -23.92
C ARG A 104 3.52 -17.09 -22.93
N GLY A 105 2.25 -16.71 -23.02
CA GLY A 105 1.21 -17.36 -22.24
C GLY A 105 1.15 -18.85 -22.54
N PRO A 106 0.60 -19.66 -21.63
CA PRO A 106 0.31 -21.06 -21.92
C PRO A 106 -0.61 -21.17 -23.14
N ALA A 107 -0.48 -22.27 -23.90
CA ALA A 107 -1.30 -22.51 -25.09
C ALA A 107 -2.79 -22.72 -24.76
N THR A 108 -3.08 -23.01 -23.50
CA THR A 108 -4.40 -23.16 -22.88
C THR A 108 -4.52 -22.16 -21.73
N ASP A 109 -5.73 -21.77 -21.35
CA ASP A 109 -5.96 -20.84 -20.21
C ASP A 109 -5.55 -21.43 -18.85
N ASP A 110 -5.26 -22.73 -18.81
CA ASP A 110 -4.76 -23.43 -17.64
C ASP A 110 -3.32 -22.99 -17.31
N CYS A 111 -3.17 -22.21 -16.24
CA CYS A 111 -1.86 -21.86 -15.72
C CYS A 111 -1.69 -22.32 -14.26
N TYR A 112 -0.52 -22.86 -13.96
CA TYR A 112 -0.11 -23.18 -12.59
C TYR A 112 0.35 -21.92 -11.90
N ILE A 113 -0.36 -21.54 -10.83
CA ILE A 113 0.06 -20.48 -9.94
C ILE A 113 0.75 -21.14 -8.75
N GLN A 114 2.05 -20.92 -8.64
CA GLN A 114 2.79 -21.26 -7.44
C GLN A 114 2.42 -20.27 -6.33
N THR A 115 1.85 -20.77 -5.23
CA THR A 115 1.44 -19.96 -4.06
C THR A 115 2.43 -20.04 -2.92
N SER A 116 3.30 -21.05 -2.91
CA SER A 116 4.43 -21.15 -1.97
C SER A 116 5.59 -21.92 -2.59
N GLU A 117 6.69 -22.09 -1.86
CA GLU A 117 7.87 -22.82 -2.33
C GLU A 117 7.54 -24.27 -2.75
N THR A 118 6.47 -24.85 -2.19
CA THR A 118 6.04 -26.24 -2.44
C THR A 118 4.61 -26.38 -2.97
N GLU A 119 3.82 -25.31 -3.00
CA GLU A 119 2.39 -25.37 -3.32
C GLU A 119 2.03 -24.67 -4.62
N TYR A 120 1.14 -25.30 -5.39
CA TYR A 120 0.67 -24.85 -6.69
C TYR A 120 -0.84 -25.07 -6.82
N HIS A 121 -1.56 -24.07 -7.34
CA HIS A 121 -2.98 -24.21 -7.70
C HIS A 121 -3.20 -23.96 -9.18
N TRP A 122 -4.22 -24.62 -9.72
CA TRP A 122 -4.71 -24.36 -11.05
C TRP A 122 -5.54 -23.09 -11.08
N LYS A 123 -5.20 -22.20 -12.00
CA LYS A 123 -6.16 -21.20 -12.45
C LYS A 123 -6.90 -21.79 -13.65
N THR A 124 -8.15 -22.17 -13.40
CA THR A 124 -9.15 -22.49 -14.45
C THR A 124 -9.80 -21.20 -14.95
#